data_AF-A0A1C5NRX5-F1
#
_entry.id   AF-A0A1C5NRX5-F1
#
_cell.length_a   1.000
_cell.length_b   1.000
_cell.length_c   1.000
_cell.angle_alpha   90.00
_cell.angle_beta   90.00
_cell.angle_gamma   90.00
#
_symmetry.space_group_name_H-M   'P 1'
#
loop_
_entity.id
_entity.type
_entity.pdbx_description
1 polymer ?
#
loop_
_entity_poly.entity_id
_entity_poly.type
_entity_poly.pdbx_seq_one_letter_code
_entity_poly.pdbx_strand_id
1 'polypeptide(L)'
;MQLITGSCGGERCINMAVTLREIIKQVQHLEMKLVAGETGLDHEVSWTHMVDSDTISAFLQGQELTFTTGLGLNENLTLLRLVKEVWRNKASGIVINTGPYISEIGQDVIDFANEKGFPVFEVPWRVRMAEIMRIICFAITKEQQNAIEVATALNNAFLCPSQEELYVSALMRKGYFTDSAYTVVNVCVLEDNDRVTGTRLEQILSKLSSHIRCNYNGILCCAQDKQILLVLCDYSDEACRKTTERIFQILCRMVCQKEQIFVSVSKQISGIRQIYKSYQFAEKMSDLLCVCQVPGEQSTDGGKIIFYKDLGIYRVLLTLTDKEAIKEYLADTVAPLYEYDEMNHSDLVRVLQCYLANDCSVKSASQELIVHRNTINYKLGKVAEILGKNLSDFDVRFQLRLGFLLYQMNEM
;
A
#
# COMPACT_ATOMS: atom_id res chain seq x y z
N MET A 1 2.35 -37.80 -0.58
CA MET A 1 3.74 -37.28 -0.70
C MET A 1 3.99 -36.99 -2.16
N GLN A 2 3.54 -35.82 -2.62
CA GLN A 2 3.79 -35.28 -3.95
C GLN A 2 4.12 -33.80 -3.75
N LEU A 3 5.37 -33.47 -4.02
CA LEU A 3 5.91 -32.11 -4.03
C LEU A 3 5.24 -31.36 -5.19
N ILE A 4 4.38 -30.39 -4.86
CA ILE A 4 3.91 -29.40 -5.81
C ILE A 4 5.02 -28.34 -5.89
N THR A 5 5.86 -28.47 -6.91
CA THR A 5 6.74 -27.40 -7.39
C THR A 5 5.86 -26.39 -8.12
N GLY A 6 5.39 -25.38 -7.39
CA GLY A 6 4.79 -24.17 -7.95
C GLY A 6 5.82 -23.05 -7.94
N SER A 7 6.30 -22.68 -9.12
CA SER A 7 7.12 -21.49 -9.36
C SER A 7 6.35 -20.23 -8.96
N CYS A 8 6.77 -19.55 -7.90
CA CYS A 8 6.39 -18.16 -7.61
C CYS A 8 7.64 -17.28 -7.74
N GLY A 9 7.92 -16.89 -8.98
CA GLY A 9 8.83 -15.78 -9.28
C GLY A 9 8.11 -14.47 -9.00
N GLY A 10 8.73 -13.64 -8.17
CA GLY A 10 8.21 -12.34 -7.76
C GLY A 10 8.76 -11.98 -6.39
N GLU A 11 10.08 -11.80 -6.29
CA GLU A 11 10.69 -11.13 -5.15
C GLU A 11 10.12 -9.69 -5.10
N ARG A 12 9.10 -9.47 -4.27
CA ARG A 12 8.45 -8.17 -4.11
C ARG A 12 9.24 -7.35 -3.09
N CYS A 13 9.93 -6.33 -3.60
CA CYS A 13 10.76 -5.42 -2.82
C CYS A 13 9.93 -4.63 -1.80
N ILE A 14 10.30 -4.73 -0.53
CA ILE A 14 10.10 -3.64 0.43
C ILE A 14 11.22 -2.63 0.17
N ASN A 15 10.87 -1.41 -0.23
CA ASN A 15 11.87 -0.35 -0.38
C ASN A 15 12.19 0.26 1.00
N MET A 16 13.02 -0.42 1.80
CA MET A 16 13.71 0.21 2.93
C MET A 16 15.00 0.81 2.41
N ALA A 17 14.90 1.98 1.80
CA ALA A 17 16.06 2.69 1.32
C ALA A 17 16.73 3.45 2.47
N VAL A 18 18.06 3.38 2.53
CA VAL A 18 18.85 4.13 3.51
C VAL A 18 18.94 5.58 3.05
N THR A 19 18.68 6.53 3.93
CA THR A 19 18.79 7.97 3.60
C THR A 19 20.21 8.49 3.81
N LEU A 20 20.57 9.60 3.15
CA LEU A 20 21.85 10.27 3.40
C LEU A 20 22.01 10.68 4.88
N ARG A 21 20.93 11.12 5.52
CA ARG A 21 20.90 11.46 6.94
C ARG A 21 21.31 10.29 7.83
N GLU A 22 20.90 9.08 7.51
CA GLU A 22 21.28 7.87 8.25
C GLU A 22 22.73 7.45 7.97
N ILE A 23 23.14 7.55 6.71
CA ILE A 23 24.52 7.26 6.27
C ILE A 23 25.53 8.12 7.04
N ILE A 24 25.28 9.44 7.14
CA ILE A 24 26.17 10.39 7.83
C ILE A 24 26.42 9.98 9.28
N LYS A 25 25.39 9.49 9.98
CA LYS A 25 25.53 9.02 11.36
C LYS A 25 26.50 7.84 11.48
N GLN A 26 26.54 6.96 10.48
CA GLN A 26 27.44 5.80 10.48
C GLN A 26 28.89 6.18 10.21
N VAL A 27 29.11 7.24 9.44
CA VAL A 27 30.45 7.72 9.06
C VAL A 27 30.89 8.96 9.83
N GLN A 28 30.19 9.33 10.92
CA GLN A 28 30.49 10.54 11.72
C GLN A 28 31.92 10.59 12.31
N HIS A 29 32.53 9.41 12.48
CA HIS A 29 33.89 9.27 13.00
C HIS A 29 34.95 9.49 11.90
N LEU A 30 34.53 9.49 10.64
CA LEU A 30 35.30 9.88 9.48
C LEU A 30 35.01 11.36 9.26
N GLU A 31 36.03 12.11 8.84
CA GLU A 31 35.96 13.57 8.69
C GLU A 31 35.15 14.02 7.46
N MET A 32 34.01 13.38 7.23
CA MET A 32 33.06 13.68 6.17
C MET A 32 32.09 14.77 6.64
N LYS A 33 32.20 15.94 6.02
CA LYS A 33 31.43 17.13 6.40
C LYS A 33 30.48 17.53 5.29
N LEU A 34 29.21 17.78 5.64
CA LEU A 34 28.27 18.41 4.71
C LEU A 34 28.65 19.89 4.52
N VAL A 35 28.83 20.31 3.26
CA VAL A 35 29.19 21.71 2.92
C VAL A 35 28.08 22.47 2.21
N ALA A 36 27.14 21.78 1.55
CA ALA A 36 26.00 22.39 0.87
C ALA A 36 24.84 21.40 0.68
N GLY A 37 23.63 21.92 0.41
CA GLY A 37 22.48 21.13 -0.01
C GLY A 37 21.76 20.37 1.11
N GLU A 38 21.72 20.93 2.33
CA GLU A 38 21.15 20.29 3.52
C GLU A 38 19.69 19.81 3.35
N THR A 39 18.91 20.49 2.53
CA THR A 39 17.51 20.13 2.24
C THR A 39 17.36 18.78 1.53
N GLY A 40 18.42 18.24 0.93
CA GLY A 40 18.43 16.93 0.28
C GLY A 40 18.90 15.76 1.14
N LEU A 41 19.14 15.96 2.44
CA LEU A 41 19.63 14.88 3.32
C LEU A 41 18.69 13.69 3.47
N ASP A 42 17.41 13.86 3.11
CA ASP A 42 16.42 12.79 3.15
C ASP A 42 16.31 12.03 1.81
N HIS A 43 17.20 12.31 0.84
CA HIS A 43 17.34 11.50 -0.37
C HIS A 43 17.77 10.06 -0.03
N GLU A 44 17.11 9.11 -0.68
CA GLU A 44 17.39 7.67 -0.59
C GLU A 44 18.69 7.32 -1.32
N VAL A 45 19.46 6.40 -0.77
CA VAL A 45 20.73 5.93 -1.34
C VAL A 45 20.66 4.42 -1.53
N SER A 46 20.85 4.00 -2.77
CA SER A 46 20.79 2.59 -3.19
C SER A 46 22.19 1.98 -3.40
N TRP A 47 23.19 2.81 -3.69
CA TRP A 47 24.54 2.36 -4.02
C TRP A 47 25.59 3.49 -3.88
N THR A 48 26.87 3.14 -3.97
CA THR A 48 27.99 4.12 -4.04
C THR A 48 28.78 3.98 -5.34
N HIS A 49 29.19 5.09 -5.96
CA HIS A 49 29.92 5.04 -7.24
C HIS A 49 31.06 6.07 -7.31
N MET A 50 32.19 5.71 -7.95
CA MET A 50 33.28 6.65 -8.22
C MET A 50 33.05 7.38 -9.55
N VAL A 51 33.12 8.71 -9.58
CA VAL A 51 32.87 9.55 -10.76
C VAL A 51 34.06 10.49 -11.00
N ASP A 52 35.10 9.99 -11.66
CA ASP A 52 36.29 10.78 -12.03
C ASP A 52 36.35 11.05 -13.55
N SER A 53 35.29 10.82 -14.31
CA SER A 53 35.20 11.18 -15.73
C SER A 53 33.77 11.48 -16.20
N ASP A 54 33.65 12.28 -17.26
CA ASP A 54 32.37 12.59 -17.94
C ASP A 54 31.61 11.34 -18.37
N THR A 55 32.34 10.33 -18.85
CA THR A 55 31.77 9.06 -19.30
C THR A 55 31.12 8.29 -18.16
N ILE A 56 31.71 8.30 -16.96
CA ILE A 56 31.22 7.53 -15.82
C ILE A 56 30.00 8.21 -15.18
N SER A 57 29.97 9.55 -15.14
CA SER A 57 28.78 10.27 -14.67
C SER A 57 27.52 9.98 -15.50
N ALA A 58 27.67 9.64 -16.78
CA ALA A 58 26.56 9.34 -17.69
C ALA A 58 25.94 7.94 -17.51
N PHE A 59 26.60 7.03 -16.78
CA PHE A 59 26.10 5.67 -16.51
C PHE A 59 25.34 5.53 -15.19
N LEU A 60 25.19 6.62 -14.45
CA LEU A 60 24.40 6.62 -13.21
C LEU A 60 22.93 6.29 -13.50
N GLN A 61 22.36 5.45 -12.66
CA GLN A 61 20.98 4.99 -12.70
C GLN A 61 20.07 5.76 -11.73
N GLY A 62 20.67 6.63 -10.91
CA GLY A 62 20.00 7.44 -9.90
C GLY A 62 20.05 6.78 -8.51
N GLN A 63 19.88 7.61 -7.48
CA GLN A 63 19.98 7.24 -6.06
C GLN A 63 21.37 6.76 -5.62
N GLU A 64 22.42 7.00 -6.40
CA GLU A 64 23.79 6.74 -5.94
C GLU A 64 24.34 7.89 -5.09
N LEU A 65 25.10 7.54 -4.05
CA LEU A 65 26.06 8.47 -3.45
C LEU A 65 27.37 8.38 -4.22
N THR A 66 27.71 9.47 -4.91
CA THR A 66 28.88 9.50 -5.78
C THR A 66 30.12 10.01 -5.06
N PHE A 67 31.29 9.61 -5.52
CA PHE A 67 32.59 9.95 -4.93
C PHE A 67 33.53 10.44 -6.04
N THR A 68 34.25 11.53 -5.82
CA THR A 68 35.27 12.00 -6.75
C THR A 68 36.56 12.35 -6.03
N THR A 69 37.68 11.99 -6.65
CA THR A 69 39.02 12.42 -6.23
C THR A 69 39.48 13.69 -6.97
N GLY A 70 38.75 14.08 -8.02
CA GLY A 70 39.12 15.16 -8.92
C GLY A 70 40.16 14.78 -9.98
N LEU A 71 40.60 13.52 -10.04
CA LEU A 71 41.69 13.08 -10.91
C LEU A 71 41.44 13.37 -12.41
N GLY A 72 40.19 13.30 -12.87
CA GLY A 72 39.83 13.58 -14.26
C GLY A 72 39.35 15.01 -14.53
N LEU A 73 39.40 15.91 -13.55
CA LEU A 73 39.03 17.30 -13.76
C LEU A 73 40.06 18.01 -14.65
N ASN A 74 39.57 18.84 -15.56
CA ASN A 74 40.35 19.63 -16.51
C ASN A 74 39.55 20.85 -16.98
N GLU A 75 40.07 21.63 -17.92
CA GLU A 75 39.38 22.82 -18.45
C GLU A 75 37.99 22.51 -19.05
N ASN A 76 37.80 21.31 -19.61
CA ASN A 76 36.53 20.88 -20.18
C ASN A 76 35.59 20.27 -19.13
N LEU A 77 36.12 19.61 -18.10
CA LEU A 77 35.37 19.04 -16.99
C LEU A 77 35.74 19.72 -15.67
N THR A 78 35.09 20.84 -15.39
CA THR A 78 35.21 21.53 -14.09
C THR A 78 34.42 20.80 -13.01
N LEU A 79 34.77 21.02 -11.74
CA LEU A 79 34.05 20.43 -10.60
C LEU A 79 32.55 20.78 -10.63
N LEU A 80 32.20 22.04 -10.91
CA LEU A 80 30.80 22.46 -11.05
C LEU A 80 30.08 21.70 -12.17
N ARG A 81 30.75 21.45 -13.30
CA ARG A 81 30.16 20.69 -14.41
C ARG A 81 29.89 19.24 -13.99
N LEU A 82 30.85 18.59 -13.31
CA LEU A 82 30.68 17.25 -12.78
C LEU A 82 29.49 17.18 -11.80
N VAL A 83 29.42 18.10 -10.84
CA VAL A 83 28.31 18.18 -9.87
C VAL A 83 26.96 18.34 -10.57
N LYS A 84 26.89 19.18 -11.61
CA LYS A 84 25.67 19.35 -12.41
C LYS A 84 25.26 18.08 -13.16
N GLU A 85 26.21 17.35 -13.74
CA GLU A 85 25.94 16.09 -14.45
C GLU A 85 25.47 15.00 -13.49
N VAL A 86 26.14 14.84 -12.34
CA VAL A 86 25.73 13.90 -11.29
C VAL A 86 24.33 14.19 -10.77
N TRP A 87 24.01 15.47 -10.52
CA TRP A 87 22.66 15.89 -10.13
C TRP A 87 21.62 15.63 -11.23
N ARG A 88 21.95 15.89 -12.51
CA ARG A 88 21.06 15.60 -13.66
C ARG A 88 20.71 14.12 -13.76
N ASN A 89 21.66 13.24 -13.44
CA ASN A 89 21.45 11.80 -13.39
C ASN A 89 20.82 11.30 -12.08
N LYS A 90 20.26 12.20 -11.26
CA LYS A 90 19.47 11.90 -10.06
C LYS A 90 20.25 11.13 -8.99
N ALA A 91 21.55 11.35 -8.90
CA ALA A 91 22.33 10.91 -7.74
C ALA A 91 21.76 11.54 -6.46
N SER A 92 21.95 10.87 -5.32
CA SER A 92 21.45 11.35 -4.03
C SER A 92 22.33 12.45 -3.46
N GLY A 93 23.63 12.39 -3.74
CA GLY A 93 24.65 13.35 -3.29
C GLY A 93 26.03 13.06 -3.89
N ILE A 94 26.98 13.93 -3.60
CA ILE A 94 28.39 13.76 -4.01
C ILE A 94 29.36 13.99 -2.84
N VAL A 95 30.36 13.13 -2.74
CA VAL A 95 31.46 13.21 -1.80
C VAL A 95 32.73 13.60 -2.55
N ILE A 96 33.32 14.72 -2.15
CA ILE A 96 34.47 15.32 -2.81
C ILE A 96 35.68 15.17 -1.90
N ASN A 97 36.72 14.53 -2.43
CA ASN A 97 37.98 14.39 -1.73
C ASN A 97 38.88 15.61 -1.97
N THR A 98 39.05 16.46 -0.94
CA THR A 98 39.89 17.66 -1.02
C THR A 98 41.34 17.33 -0.71
N GLY A 99 42.23 17.67 -1.64
CA GLY A 99 43.61 17.22 -1.67
C GLY A 99 44.36 17.71 -2.93
N PRO A 100 45.20 16.86 -3.55
CA PRO A 100 46.09 17.26 -4.65
C PRO A 100 45.37 17.79 -5.90
N TYR A 101 44.16 17.30 -6.18
CA TYR A 101 43.41 17.62 -7.41
C TYR A 101 42.30 18.64 -7.19
N ILE A 102 41.83 18.80 -5.95
CA ILE A 102 40.79 19.75 -5.55
C ILE A 102 41.26 20.39 -4.25
N SER A 103 41.74 21.63 -4.32
CA SER A 103 42.23 22.35 -3.14
C SER A 103 41.10 22.78 -2.21
N GLU A 104 40.02 23.28 -2.79
CA GLU A 104 38.83 23.75 -2.08
C GLU A 104 37.60 23.61 -2.97
N ILE A 105 36.42 23.54 -2.35
CA ILE A 105 35.15 23.50 -3.06
C ILE A 105 34.72 24.95 -3.34
N GLY A 106 34.62 25.30 -4.61
CA GLY A 106 34.25 26.65 -5.05
C GLY A 106 32.85 27.07 -4.61
N GLN A 107 32.67 28.38 -4.39
CA GLN A 107 31.37 28.96 -4.00
C GLN A 107 30.27 28.71 -5.04
N ASP A 108 30.64 28.60 -6.31
CA ASP A 108 29.74 28.26 -7.42
C ASP A 108 29.10 26.87 -7.27
N VAL A 109 29.85 25.90 -6.74
CA VAL A 109 29.33 24.56 -6.39
C VAL A 109 28.39 24.64 -5.20
N ILE A 110 28.76 25.38 -4.16
CA ILE A 110 27.96 25.55 -2.94
C ILE A 110 26.62 26.21 -3.25
N ASP A 111 26.64 27.29 -4.03
CA ASP A 111 25.44 28.04 -4.42
C ASP A 111 24.49 27.16 -5.23
N PHE A 112 25.01 26.44 -6.23
CA PHE A 112 24.23 25.50 -7.04
C PHE A 112 23.62 24.38 -6.18
N ALA A 113 24.41 23.78 -5.30
CA ALA A 113 23.98 22.69 -4.43
C ALA A 113 22.88 23.14 -3.45
N ASN A 114 23.01 24.34 -2.87
CA ASN A 114 21.97 24.90 -2.00
C ASN A 114 20.70 25.24 -2.78
N GLU A 115 20.82 25.83 -3.97
CA GLU A 115 19.68 26.15 -4.84
C GLU A 115 18.88 24.89 -5.21
N LYS A 116 19.57 23.78 -5.50
CA LYS A 116 18.94 22.51 -5.90
C LYS A 116 18.65 21.57 -4.74
N GLY A 117 19.07 21.89 -3.53
CA GLY A 117 19.01 20.98 -2.39
C GLY A 117 19.78 19.69 -2.65
N PHE A 118 20.93 19.75 -3.33
CA PHE A 118 21.76 18.59 -3.67
C PHE A 118 22.93 18.47 -2.68
N PRO A 119 22.96 17.45 -1.81
CA PRO A 119 23.98 17.31 -0.78
C PRO A 119 25.39 17.15 -1.35
N VAL A 120 26.29 18.04 -0.91
CA VAL A 120 27.73 17.99 -1.22
C VAL A 120 28.50 17.78 0.08
N PHE A 121 29.36 16.76 0.09
CA PHE A 121 30.21 16.42 1.22
C PHE A 121 31.67 16.65 0.88
N GLU A 122 32.41 17.18 1.85
CA GLU A 122 33.85 17.33 1.81
C GLU A 122 34.50 16.25 2.68
N VAL A 123 35.55 15.62 2.16
CA VAL A 123 36.37 14.66 2.91
C VAL A 123 37.85 14.96 2.66
N PRO A 124 38.70 15.05 3.70
CA PRO A 124 40.14 15.28 3.53
C PRO A 124 40.89 14.10 2.87
N TRP A 125 41.93 14.41 2.08
CA TRP A 125 42.78 13.42 1.38
C TRP A 125 43.35 12.28 2.24
N ARG A 126 43.59 12.53 3.52
CA ARG A 126 44.07 11.51 4.47
C ARG A 126 43.06 10.39 4.73
N VAL A 127 41.76 10.65 4.51
CA VAL A 127 40.69 9.69 4.71
C VAL A 127 40.56 8.84 3.46
N ARG A 128 40.57 7.52 3.63
CA ARG A 128 40.44 6.58 2.51
C ARG A 128 38.98 6.48 2.08
N MET A 129 38.64 6.99 0.88
CA MET A 129 37.27 6.89 0.34
C MET A 129 36.74 5.45 0.34
N ALA A 130 37.60 4.47 0.05
CA ALA A 130 37.24 3.05 0.09
C ALA A 130 36.69 2.59 1.46
N GLU A 131 37.15 3.21 2.55
CA GLU A 131 36.65 2.91 3.90
C GLU A 131 35.25 3.47 4.10
N ILE A 132 35.01 4.72 3.69
CA ILE A 132 33.67 5.34 3.69
C ILE A 132 32.72 4.50 2.84
N MET A 133 33.07 4.24 1.58
CA MET A 133 32.27 3.43 0.67
C MET A 133 31.94 2.06 1.25
N ARG A 134 32.90 1.37 1.89
CA ARG A 134 32.65 0.06 2.51
C ARG A 134 31.62 0.14 3.65
N ILE A 135 31.72 1.14 4.52
CA ILE A 135 30.76 1.34 5.62
C ILE A 135 29.36 1.61 5.05
N ILE A 136 29.27 2.46 4.04
CA ILE A 136 28.01 2.85 3.40
C ILE A 136 27.38 1.66 2.67
N CYS A 137 28.14 0.93 1.85
CA CYS A 137 27.67 -0.28 1.19
C CYS A 137 27.18 -1.32 2.20
N PHE A 138 27.91 -1.52 3.30
CA PHE A 138 27.48 -2.44 4.35
C PHE A 138 26.18 -1.98 5.01
N ALA A 139 26.00 -0.68 5.25
CA ALA A 139 24.77 -0.11 5.77
C ALA A 139 23.59 -0.37 4.84
N ILE A 140 23.77 -0.09 3.53
CA ILE A 140 22.75 -0.28 2.49
C ILE A 140 22.37 -1.76 2.40
N THR A 141 23.34 -2.66 2.24
CA THR A 141 23.07 -4.11 2.10
C THR A 141 22.42 -4.68 3.37
N LYS A 142 22.85 -4.24 4.55
CA LYS A 142 22.23 -4.67 5.81
C LYS A 142 20.76 -4.24 5.90
N GLU A 143 20.44 -3.03 5.46
CA GLU A 143 19.06 -2.53 5.48
C GLU A 143 18.19 -3.22 4.44
N GLN A 144 18.71 -3.47 3.24
CA GLN A 144 18.03 -4.27 2.22
C GLN A 144 17.75 -5.70 2.72
N GLN A 145 18.74 -6.34 3.37
CA GLN A 145 18.55 -7.68 3.94
C GLN A 145 17.50 -7.68 5.06
N ASN A 146 17.52 -6.65 5.93
CA ASN A 146 16.49 -6.46 6.95
C ASN A 146 15.10 -6.33 6.32
N ALA A 147 14.98 -5.60 5.21
CA ALA A 147 13.71 -5.39 4.50
C ALA A 147 13.13 -6.70 3.99
N ILE A 148 13.97 -7.49 3.31
CA ILE A 148 13.60 -8.79 2.77
C ILE A 148 13.18 -9.72 3.90
N GLU A 149 13.96 -9.80 4.98
CA GLU A 149 13.63 -10.65 6.13
C GLU A 149 12.26 -10.32 6.73
N VAL A 150 11.96 -9.03 6.92
CA VAL A 150 10.67 -8.56 7.46
C VAL A 150 9.54 -8.85 6.48
N ALA A 151 9.75 -8.62 5.18
CA ALA A 151 8.77 -8.95 4.14
C ALA A 151 8.39 -10.42 4.17
N THR A 152 9.41 -11.28 4.17
CA THR A 152 9.25 -12.73 4.20
C THR A 152 8.55 -13.17 5.47
N ALA A 153 8.94 -12.61 6.62
CA ALA A 153 8.30 -12.93 7.89
C ALA A 153 6.83 -12.51 7.92
N LEU A 154 6.47 -11.30 7.45
CA LEU A 154 5.07 -10.88 7.36
C LEU A 154 4.26 -11.78 6.42
N ASN A 155 4.79 -12.09 5.24
CA ASN A 155 4.13 -12.99 4.29
C ASN A 155 3.91 -14.38 4.91
N ASN A 156 4.90 -14.93 5.60
CA ASN A 156 4.77 -16.19 6.32
C ASN A 156 3.74 -16.10 7.45
N ALA A 157 3.69 -14.99 8.18
CA ALA A 157 2.71 -14.75 9.23
C ALA A 157 1.28 -14.71 8.68
N PHE A 158 1.08 -14.22 7.45
CA PHE A 158 -0.24 -14.15 6.80
C PHE A 158 -0.65 -15.47 6.14
N LEU A 159 0.26 -16.11 5.40
CA LEU A 159 -0.05 -17.25 4.54
C LEU A 159 0.23 -18.61 5.19
N CYS A 160 1.19 -18.67 6.12
CA CYS A 160 1.63 -19.89 6.78
C CYS A 160 1.55 -19.76 8.32
N PRO A 161 0.38 -19.41 8.89
CA PRO A 161 0.29 -19.06 10.32
C PRO A 161 0.68 -20.21 11.26
N SER A 162 0.60 -21.46 10.81
CA SER A 162 1.01 -22.64 11.59
C SER A 162 2.54 -22.82 11.71
N GLN A 163 3.33 -22.20 10.83
CA GLN A 163 4.80 -22.30 10.81
C GLN A 163 5.42 -21.09 11.53
N GLU A 164 5.17 -21.01 12.84
CA GLU A 164 5.56 -19.88 13.70
C GLU A 164 7.07 -19.56 13.66
N GLU A 165 7.90 -20.59 13.49
CA GLU A 165 9.36 -20.49 13.39
C GLU A 165 9.83 -19.63 12.23
N LEU A 166 9.00 -19.47 11.18
CA LEU A 166 9.34 -18.69 9.99
C LEU A 166 9.14 -17.19 10.15
N TYR A 167 8.42 -16.72 11.17
CA TYR A 167 8.07 -15.31 11.28
C TYR A 167 8.17 -14.72 12.68
N VAL A 168 7.87 -15.48 13.75
CA VAL A 168 7.79 -14.93 15.12
C VAL A 168 9.12 -14.31 15.53
N SER A 169 10.23 -15.04 15.38
CA SER A 169 11.56 -14.56 15.78
C SER A 169 12.02 -13.35 14.98
N ALA A 170 11.77 -13.33 13.67
CA ALA A 170 12.17 -12.23 12.79
C ALA A 170 11.39 -10.95 13.12
N LEU A 171 10.08 -11.05 13.35
CA LEU A 171 9.23 -9.90 13.68
C LEU A 171 9.45 -9.40 15.12
N MET A 172 9.68 -10.29 16.09
CA MET A 172 10.03 -9.89 17.46
C MET A 172 11.33 -9.08 17.51
N ARG A 173 12.34 -9.42 16.70
CA ARG A 173 13.57 -8.61 16.55
C ARG A 173 13.30 -7.19 16.06
N LYS A 174 12.14 -6.92 15.46
CA LYS A 174 11.70 -5.61 14.97
C LYS A 174 10.68 -4.93 15.88
N GLY A 175 10.46 -5.45 17.10
CA GLY A 175 9.55 -4.87 18.08
C GLY A 175 8.09 -5.31 17.94
N TYR A 176 7.81 -6.36 17.15
CA TYR A 176 6.48 -6.93 17.00
C TYR A 176 6.37 -8.14 17.96
N PHE A 177 5.84 -7.89 19.16
CA PHE A 177 5.77 -8.87 20.24
C PHE A 177 4.49 -9.73 20.25
N THR A 178 4.50 -10.80 21.03
CA THR A 178 3.35 -11.71 21.18
C THR A 178 2.17 -11.11 21.94
N ASP A 179 2.40 -10.04 22.69
CA ASP A 179 1.40 -9.44 23.59
C ASP A 179 0.88 -8.10 23.04
N SER A 180 1.45 -7.62 21.95
CA SER A 180 1.03 -6.41 21.24
C SER A 180 -0.27 -6.61 20.47
N ALA A 181 -0.97 -5.51 20.22
CA ALA A 181 -2.17 -5.47 19.40
C ALA A 181 -1.84 -5.05 17.96
N TYR A 182 -2.38 -5.77 16.99
CA TYR A 182 -2.11 -5.57 15.57
C TYR A 182 -3.36 -5.26 14.78
N THR A 183 -3.24 -4.31 13.86
CA THR A 183 -4.25 -4.03 12.84
C THR A 183 -3.60 -4.03 11.47
N VAL A 184 -4.08 -4.89 10.58
CA VAL A 184 -3.69 -4.91 9.17
C VAL A 184 -4.61 -3.96 8.40
N VAL A 185 -4.00 -3.07 7.62
CA VAL A 185 -4.67 -2.21 6.66
C VAL A 185 -4.28 -2.67 5.27
N ASN A 186 -5.27 -2.89 4.41
CA ASN A 186 -5.04 -3.22 3.01
C ASN A 186 -5.33 -1.98 2.16
N VAL A 187 -4.40 -1.68 1.26
CA VAL A 187 -4.47 -0.60 0.29
C VAL A 187 -4.42 -1.22 -1.11
N CYS A 188 -5.53 -1.11 -1.83
CA CYS A 188 -5.65 -1.51 -3.22
C CYS A 188 -5.75 -0.28 -4.11
N VAL A 189 -5.18 -0.34 -5.31
CA VAL A 189 -5.25 0.73 -6.31
C VAL A 189 -5.87 0.13 -7.57
N LEU A 190 -6.96 0.73 -8.04
CA LEU A 190 -7.63 0.32 -9.27
C LEU A 190 -7.44 1.38 -10.35
N GLU A 191 -7.23 0.96 -11.59
CA GLU A 191 -7.32 1.76 -12.80
C GLU A 191 -8.29 1.08 -13.76
N ASP A 192 -9.34 1.77 -14.19
CA ASP A 192 -10.38 1.22 -15.08
C ASP A 192 -10.94 -0.15 -14.58
N ASN A 193 -11.13 -0.28 -13.25
CA ASN A 193 -11.55 -1.49 -12.49
C ASN A 193 -10.53 -2.62 -12.36
N ASP A 194 -9.34 -2.49 -12.95
CA ASP A 194 -8.25 -3.47 -12.80
C ASP A 194 -7.26 -3.07 -11.72
N ARG A 195 -6.76 -4.04 -10.95
CA ARG A 195 -5.73 -3.78 -9.94
C ARG A 195 -4.42 -3.35 -10.59
N VAL A 196 -3.92 -2.17 -10.20
CA VAL A 196 -2.63 -1.65 -10.63
C VAL A 196 -1.50 -2.55 -10.15
N THR A 197 -0.51 -2.81 -11.01
CA THR A 197 0.62 -3.70 -10.72
C THR A 197 1.95 -3.16 -11.25
N GLY A 198 3.04 -3.86 -10.94
CA GLY A 198 4.37 -3.57 -11.46
C GLY A 198 4.91 -2.23 -10.95
N THR A 199 5.59 -1.51 -11.85
CA THR A 199 6.34 -0.28 -11.53
C THR A 199 5.47 0.81 -10.89
N ARG A 200 4.20 0.92 -11.28
CA ARG A 200 3.30 1.93 -10.70
C ARG A 200 2.98 1.63 -9.24
N LEU A 201 2.71 0.37 -8.90
CA LEU A 201 2.47 -0.05 -7.52
C LEU A 201 3.73 0.14 -6.66
N GLU A 202 4.90 -0.19 -7.21
CA GLU A 202 6.20 0.01 -6.54
C GLU A 202 6.49 1.49 -6.27
N GLN A 203 6.13 2.39 -7.18
CA GLN A 203 6.26 3.84 -6.97
C GLN A 203 5.37 4.33 -5.83
N ILE A 204 4.13 3.84 -5.75
CA ILE A 204 3.20 4.18 -4.66
C ILE A 204 3.74 3.62 -3.34
N LEU A 205 4.15 2.34 -3.33
CA LEU A 205 4.74 1.68 -2.16
C LEU A 205 5.98 2.41 -1.66
N SER A 206 6.90 2.79 -2.54
CA SER A 206 8.15 3.46 -2.18
C SER A 206 7.87 4.82 -1.50
N LYS A 207 7.03 5.65 -2.12
CA LYS A 207 6.62 6.95 -1.56
C LYS A 207 5.87 6.79 -0.24
N LEU A 208 4.96 5.83 -0.16
CA LEU A 208 4.21 5.55 1.07
C LEU A 208 5.13 5.04 2.18
N SER A 209 6.04 4.10 1.89
CA SER A 209 6.99 3.54 2.85
C SER A 209 7.91 4.63 3.40
N SER A 210 8.42 5.50 2.52
CA SER A 210 9.24 6.66 2.93
C SER A 210 8.46 7.61 3.84
N HIS A 211 7.23 7.97 3.47
CA HIS A 211 6.39 8.79 4.32
C HIS A 211 6.10 8.14 5.68
N ILE A 212 5.81 6.83 5.69
CA ILE A 212 5.49 6.11 6.92
C ILE A 212 6.69 6.10 7.86
N ARG A 213 7.87 5.75 7.33
CA ARG A 213 9.14 5.69 8.07
C ARG A 213 9.49 7.02 8.76
N CYS A 214 9.24 8.15 8.09
CA CYS A 214 9.61 9.46 8.63
C CYS A 214 8.60 10.03 9.63
N ASN A 215 7.34 9.57 9.63
CA ASN A 215 6.26 10.23 10.37
C ASN A 215 5.57 9.35 11.42
N TYR A 216 5.72 8.03 11.34
CA TYR A 216 5.03 7.10 12.22
C TYR A 216 5.97 6.03 12.76
N ASN A 217 5.74 5.63 14.02
CA ASN A 217 6.42 4.52 14.66
C ASN A 217 5.49 3.30 14.73
N GLY A 218 6.04 2.09 14.65
CA GLY A 218 5.26 0.86 14.79
C GLY A 218 4.32 0.54 13.62
N ILE A 219 4.61 1.07 12.43
CA ILE A 219 3.91 0.70 11.20
C ILE A 219 4.90 0.04 10.24
N LEU A 220 4.65 -1.23 9.90
CA LEU A 220 5.35 -1.89 8.80
C LEU A 220 4.55 -1.72 7.52
N CYS A 221 5.25 -1.55 6.40
CA CYS A 221 4.67 -1.48 5.07
C CYS A 221 5.30 -2.55 4.19
N CYS A 222 4.47 -3.36 3.54
CA CYS A 222 4.92 -4.33 2.56
C CYS A 222 3.96 -4.39 1.38
N ALA A 223 4.44 -4.88 0.22
CA ALA A 223 3.57 -5.20 -0.91
C ALA A 223 3.40 -6.71 -1.02
N GLN A 224 2.17 -7.10 -1.33
CA GLN A 224 1.80 -8.48 -1.61
C GLN A 224 0.88 -8.49 -2.82
N ASP A 225 1.25 -9.23 -3.86
CA ASP A 225 0.54 -9.39 -5.12
C ASP A 225 0.23 -8.07 -5.80
N LYS A 226 -1.02 -7.63 -5.68
CA LYS A 226 -1.55 -6.41 -6.30
C LYS A 226 -2.09 -5.44 -5.24
N GLN A 227 -1.53 -5.50 -4.03
CA GLN A 227 -1.98 -4.73 -2.88
C GLN A 227 -0.79 -4.35 -1.98
N ILE A 228 -0.97 -3.25 -1.25
CA ILE A 228 -0.03 -2.78 -0.24
C ILE A 228 -0.67 -3.04 1.13
N LEU A 229 0.11 -3.59 2.05
CA LEU A 229 -0.33 -3.91 3.41
C LEU A 229 0.42 -3.03 4.40
N LEU A 230 -0.31 -2.45 5.33
CA LEU A 230 0.24 -1.77 6.49
C LEU A 230 -0.09 -2.56 7.75
N VAL A 231 0.89 -2.74 8.63
CA VAL A 231 0.72 -3.43 9.90
C VAL A 231 0.99 -2.46 11.03
N LEU A 232 -0.07 -1.99 11.67
CA LEU A 232 -0.02 -1.09 12.81
C LEU A 232 0.11 -1.90 14.11
N CYS A 233 1.08 -1.55 14.94
CA CYS A 233 1.39 -2.18 16.23
C CYS A 233 1.06 -1.25 17.40
N ASP A 234 0.24 -1.71 18.34
CA ASP A 234 -0.16 -1.01 19.58
C ASP A 234 -0.81 0.37 19.38
N TYR A 235 -1.52 0.54 18.25
CA TYR A 235 -2.38 1.71 18.05
C TYR A 235 -3.74 1.50 18.74
N SER A 236 -4.17 2.48 19.53
CA SER A 236 -5.56 2.50 20.02
C SER A 236 -6.52 2.66 18.84
N ASP A 237 -7.80 2.30 19.02
CA ASP A 237 -8.80 2.42 17.94
C ASP A 237 -8.89 3.84 17.36
N GLU A 238 -8.82 4.87 18.23
CA GLU A 238 -8.88 6.26 17.83
C GLU A 238 -7.59 6.70 17.10
N ALA A 239 -6.43 6.27 17.59
CA ALA A 239 -5.15 6.57 16.96
C ALA A 239 -5.01 5.87 15.60
N CYS A 240 -5.45 4.61 15.51
CA CYS A 240 -5.50 3.84 14.27
C CYS A 240 -6.36 4.56 13.23
N ARG A 241 -7.60 4.93 13.59
CA ARG A 241 -8.51 5.66 12.69
C ARG A 241 -7.89 6.95 12.18
N LYS A 242 -7.44 7.84 13.07
CA LYS A 242 -6.83 9.12 12.70
C LYS A 242 -5.60 8.95 11.82
N THR A 243 -4.78 7.95 12.10
CA THR A 243 -3.55 7.68 11.34
C THR A 243 -3.87 7.16 9.95
N THR A 244 -4.79 6.19 9.82
CA THR A 244 -5.15 5.64 8.51
C THR A 244 -5.93 6.64 7.67
N GLU A 245 -6.78 7.50 8.25
CA GLU A 245 -7.44 8.60 7.52
C GLU A 245 -6.41 9.58 6.94
N ARG A 246 -5.34 9.92 7.69
CA ARG A 246 -4.24 10.76 7.17
C ARG A 246 -3.47 10.07 6.05
N ILE A 247 -3.15 8.79 6.22
CA ILE A 247 -2.47 7.99 5.18
C ILE A 247 -3.33 7.92 3.92
N PHE A 248 -4.63 7.71 4.06
CA PHE A 248 -5.58 7.69 2.96
C PHE A 248 -5.62 9.03 2.20
N GLN A 249 -5.65 10.17 2.91
CA GLN A 249 -5.57 11.49 2.26
C GLN A 249 -4.28 11.69 1.44
N ILE A 250 -3.16 11.17 1.93
CA ILE A 250 -1.87 11.24 1.21
C ILE A 250 -1.91 10.37 -0.04
N LEU A 251 -2.40 9.13 0.12
CA LEU A 251 -2.59 8.19 -0.97
C LEU A 251 -3.48 8.79 -2.08
N CYS A 252 -4.61 9.39 -1.73
CA CYS A 252 -5.50 10.06 -2.68
C CYS A 252 -4.86 11.27 -3.40
N ARG A 253 -3.73 11.81 -2.92
CA ARG A 253 -2.96 12.84 -3.65
C ARG A 253 -1.94 12.24 -4.62
N MET A 254 -1.68 10.93 -4.52
CA MET A 254 -0.70 10.23 -5.33
C MET A 254 -1.28 9.59 -6.59
N VAL A 255 -2.62 9.47 -6.67
CA VAL A 255 -3.34 8.89 -7.81
C VAL A 255 -3.32 9.78 -9.05
N CYS A 256 -3.28 9.15 -10.22
CA CYS A 256 -3.51 9.79 -11.52
C CYS A 256 -5.01 9.89 -11.84
N GLN A 257 -5.40 10.63 -12.89
CA GLN A 257 -6.82 10.95 -13.20
C GLN A 257 -7.76 9.73 -13.36
N LYS A 258 -7.25 8.52 -13.59
CA LYS A 258 -8.02 7.29 -13.73
C LYS A 258 -7.91 6.32 -12.56
N GLU A 259 -7.02 6.60 -11.61
CA GLU A 259 -6.74 5.69 -10.50
C GLU A 259 -7.64 6.02 -9.30
N GLN A 260 -8.10 4.99 -8.61
CA GLN A 260 -8.81 5.11 -7.35
C GLN A 260 -8.16 4.23 -6.29
N ILE A 261 -8.08 4.74 -5.06
CA ILE A 261 -7.51 4.03 -3.92
C ILE A 261 -8.59 3.49 -3.01
N PHE A 262 -8.45 2.23 -2.62
CA PHE A 262 -9.38 1.53 -1.75
C PHE A 262 -8.62 1.09 -0.50
N VAL A 263 -9.01 1.60 0.66
CA VAL A 263 -8.36 1.30 1.94
C VAL A 263 -9.32 0.58 2.85
N SER A 264 -8.94 -0.60 3.33
CA SER A 264 -9.72 -1.36 4.30
C SER A 264 -8.93 -1.56 5.59
N VAL A 265 -9.52 -1.13 6.71
CA VAL A 265 -8.91 -1.20 8.05
C VAL A 265 -9.56 -2.33 8.83
N SER A 266 -8.82 -3.42 9.02
CA SER A 266 -9.37 -4.65 9.60
C SER A 266 -9.56 -4.59 11.13
N LYS A 267 -10.04 -5.69 11.69
CA LYS A 267 -10.20 -5.86 13.13
C LYS A 267 -8.84 -5.91 13.83
N GLN A 268 -8.73 -5.21 14.96
CA GLN A 268 -7.58 -5.35 15.86
C GLN A 268 -7.53 -6.76 16.49
N ILE A 269 -6.35 -7.37 16.44
CA ILE A 269 -6.08 -8.71 16.97
C ILE A 269 -4.89 -8.66 17.91
N SER A 270 -5.01 -9.32 19.06
CA SER A 270 -3.90 -9.46 20.01
C SER A 270 -2.99 -10.63 19.62
N GLY A 271 -1.70 -10.33 19.56
CA GLY A 271 -0.63 -11.28 19.37
C GLY A 271 -0.33 -11.63 17.91
N ILE A 272 0.97 -11.70 17.62
CA ILE A 272 1.49 -11.82 16.27
C ILE A 272 1.12 -13.14 15.59
N ARG A 273 0.91 -14.21 16.36
CA ARG A 273 0.46 -15.52 15.86
C ARG A 273 -0.95 -15.48 15.26
N GLN A 274 -1.75 -14.49 15.64
CA GLN A 274 -3.13 -14.34 15.15
C GLN A 274 -3.25 -13.25 14.07
N ILE A 275 -2.14 -12.64 13.64
CA ILE A 275 -2.15 -11.53 12.70
C ILE A 275 -2.78 -11.90 11.35
N TYR A 276 -2.67 -13.17 10.94
CA TYR A 276 -3.33 -13.71 9.74
C TYR A 276 -4.85 -13.49 9.75
N LYS A 277 -5.51 -13.48 10.92
CA LYS A 277 -6.95 -13.22 11.02
C LYS A 277 -7.27 -11.78 10.64
N SER A 278 -6.45 -10.83 11.10
CA SER A 278 -6.56 -9.41 10.75
C SER A 278 -6.32 -9.21 9.26
N TYR A 279 -5.30 -9.88 8.69
CA TYR A 279 -5.03 -9.92 7.26
C TYR A 279 -6.21 -10.47 6.44
N GLN A 280 -6.77 -11.63 6.81
CA GLN A 280 -7.92 -12.23 6.12
C GLN A 280 -9.14 -11.32 6.10
N PHE A 281 -9.40 -10.58 7.18
CA PHE A 281 -10.46 -9.58 7.19
C PHE A 281 -10.12 -8.40 6.26
N ALA A 282 -8.89 -7.90 6.28
CA ALA A 282 -8.47 -6.82 5.38
C ALA A 282 -8.64 -7.20 3.90
N GLU A 283 -8.27 -8.43 3.53
CA GLU A 283 -8.43 -8.95 2.17
C GLU A 283 -9.91 -8.99 1.75
N LYS A 284 -10.76 -9.70 2.51
CA LYS A 284 -12.20 -9.80 2.18
C LYS A 284 -12.91 -8.44 2.19
N MET A 285 -12.50 -7.53 3.08
CA MET A 285 -13.03 -6.16 3.10
C MET A 285 -12.60 -5.35 1.87
N SER A 286 -11.36 -5.55 1.41
CA SER A 286 -10.86 -4.91 0.19
C SER A 286 -11.64 -5.38 -1.02
N ASP A 287 -11.89 -6.69 -1.15
CA ASP A 287 -12.66 -7.24 -2.27
C ASP A 287 -14.08 -6.65 -2.28
N LEU A 288 -14.72 -6.60 -1.11
CA LEU A 288 -16.05 -6.00 -0.95
C LEU A 288 -16.07 -4.50 -1.36
N LEU A 289 -15.09 -3.72 -0.89
CA LEU A 289 -15.04 -2.27 -1.12
C LEU A 289 -14.77 -1.90 -2.59
N CYS A 290 -14.04 -2.76 -3.30
CA CYS A 290 -13.73 -2.56 -4.73
C CYS A 290 -14.94 -2.82 -5.63
N VAL A 291 -15.84 -3.73 -5.25
CA VAL A 291 -16.93 -4.20 -6.14
C VAL A 291 -18.26 -3.50 -5.86
N CYS A 292 -18.52 -3.10 -4.61
CA CYS A 292 -19.81 -2.53 -4.24
C CYS A 292 -19.70 -1.32 -3.29
N GLN A 293 -20.81 -0.60 -3.12
CA GLN A 293 -20.92 0.43 -2.09
C GLN A 293 -21.25 -0.23 -0.76
N VAL A 294 -20.39 -0.01 0.24
CA VAL A 294 -20.56 -0.59 1.57
C VAL A 294 -21.07 0.48 2.53
N PRO A 295 -22.11 0.20 3.34
CA PRO A 295 -22.52 1.12 4.40
C PRO A 295 -21.34 1.46 5.32
N GLY A 296 -21.20 2.76 5.62
CA GLY A 296 -20.10 3.27 6.46
C GLY A 296 -18.81 3.56 5.70
N GLU A 297 -18.74 3.33 4.38
CA GLU A 297 -17.59 3.74 3.57
C GLU A 297 -17.48 5.28 3.55
N GLN A 298 -16.26 5.78 3.64
CA GLN A 298 -15.95 7.19 3.41
C GLN A 298 -15.38 7.31 2.00
N SER A 299 -16.06 8.08 1.16
CA SER A 299 -15.69 8.26 -0.25
C SER A 299 -15.15 9.66 -0.51
N THR A 300 -14.16 9.75 -1.39
CA THR A 300 -13.53 10.99 -1.87
C THR A 300 -13.31 10.87 -3.39
N ASP A 301 -12.95 11.97 -4.05
CA ASP A 301 -12.65 11.96 -5.49
C ASP A 301 -11.51 10.98 -5.85
N GLY A 302 -10.56 10.76 -4.94
CA GLY A 302 -9.39 9.91 -5.15
C GLY A 302 -9.52 8.48 -4.64
N GLY A 303 -10.67 8.07 -4.08
CA GLY A 303 -10.83 6.73 -3.52
C GLY A 303 -11.81 6.60 -2.36
N LYS A 304 -11.79 5.42 -1.71
CA LYS A 304 -12.65 5.03 -0.60
C LYS A 304 -11.85 4.45 0.56
N ILE A 305 -12.35 4.64 1.79
CA ILE A 305 -11.86 3.97 2.99
C ILE A 305 -13.01 3.39 3.82
N ILE A 306 -12.81 2.18 4.37
CA ILE A 306 -13.76 1.52 5.27
C ILE A 306 -13.05 0.95 6.50
N PHE A 307 -13.69 1.11 7.66
CA PHE A 307 -13.23 0.54 8.92
C PHE A 307 -14.05 -0.68 9.31
N TYR A 308 -13.40 -1.68 9.92
CA TYR A 308 -14.06 -2.91 10.35
C TYR A 308 -15.26 -2.65 11.28
N LYS A 309 -15.18 -1.60 12.11
CA LYS A 309 -16.27 -1.21 13.02
C LYS A 309 -17.49 -0.63 12.30
N ASP A 310 -17.29 -0.05 11.11
CA ASP A 310 -18.32 0.66 10.35
C ASP A 310 -19.06 -0.25 9.35
N LEU A 311 -18.57 -1.47 9.12
CA LEU A 311 -19.15 -2.47 8.20
C LEU A 311 -20.57 -2.97 8.54
N GLY A 312 -21.10 -2.69 9.73
CA GLY A 312 -22.42 -3.18 10.15
C GLY A 312 -22.57 -4.71 10.01
N ILE A 313 -23.62 -5.15 9.31
CA ILE A 313 -23.94 -6.58 9.11
C ILE A 313 -22.86 -7.33 8.32
N TYR A 314 -22.12 -6.66 7.44
CA TYR A 314 -21.07 -7.29 6.64
C TYR A 314 -19.98 -7.90 7.53
N ARG A 315 -19.78 -7.39 8.76
CA ARG A 315 -18.86 -8.00 9.74
C ARG A 315 -19.19 -9.47 10.01
N VAL A 316 -20.48 -9.81 10.06
CA VAL A 316 -20.96 -11.17 10.27
C VAL A 316 -20.87 -11.95 8.96
N LEU A 317 -21.30 -11.37 7.85
CA LEU A 317 -21.27 -12.05 6.55
C LEU A 317 -19.85 -12.46 6.14
N LEU A 318 -18.84 -11.63 6.41
CA LEU A 318 -17.44 -11.93 6.11
C LEU A 318 -16.88 -13.12 6.94
N THR A 319 -17.55 -13.50 8.04
CA THR A 319 -17.18 -14.69 8.83
C THR A 319 -17.77 -15.98 8.30
N LEU A 320 -18.76 -15.92 7.39
CA LEU A 320 -19.34 -17.09 6.77
C LEU A 320 -18.32 -17.70 5.81
N THR A 321 -17.97 -18.96 6.03
CA THR A 321 -16.98 -19.68 5.22
C THR A 321 -17.57 -20.84 4.43
N ASP A 322 -18.78 -21.27 4.76
CA ASP A 322 -19.46 -22.37 4.10
C ASP A 322 -20.11 -21.89 2.79
N LYS A 323 -19.37 -22.05 1.69
CA LYS A 323 -19.81 -21.64 0.35
C LYS A 323 -21.02 -22.43 -0.13
N GLU A 324 -21.18 -23.69 0.27
CA GLU A 324 -22.30 -24.52 -0.16
C GLU A 324 -23.58 -24.10 0.55
N ALA A 325 -23.52 -23.89 1.87
CA ALA A 325 -24.66 -23.35 2.62
C ALA A 325 -25.11 -21.97 2.09
N ILE A 326 -24.16 -21.11 1.68
CA ILE A 326 -24.48 -19.83 1.05
C ILE A 326 -25.21 -20.04 -0.30
N LYS A 327 -24.71 -20.94 -1.16
CA LYS A 327 -25.36 -21.24 -2.45
C LYS A 327 -26.77 -21.80 -2.28
N GLU A 328 -26.96 -22.75 -1.37
CA GLU A 328 -28.29 -23.30 -1.03
C GLU A 328 -29.23 -22.19 -0.56
N TYR A 329 -28.76 -21.32 0.33
CA TYR A 329 -29.53 -20.18 0.80
C TYR A 329 -29.90 -19.22 -0.34
N LEU A 330 -28.99 -18.96 -1.29
CA LEU A 330 -29.26 -18.11 -2.45
C LEU A 330 -30.29 -18.74 -3.40
N ALA A 331 -30.21 -20.05 -3.62
CA ALA A 331 -31.19 -20.82 -4.40
C ALA A 331 -32.60 -20.71 -3.81
N ASP A 332 -32.72 -20.76 -2.47
CA ASP A 332 -34.00 -20.67 -1.76
C ASP A 332 -34.53 -19.22 -1.60
N THR A 333 -33.76 -18.21 -1.99
CA THR A 333 -34.11 -16.79 -1.76
C THR A 333 -34.16 -15.94 -3.00
N VAL A 334 -33.01 -15.62 -3.60
CA VAL A 334 -32.92 -14.57 -4.64
C VAL A 334 -32.53 -15.09 -6.01
N ALA A 335 -31.87 -16.25 -6.10
CA ALA A 335 -31.43 -16.81 -7.38
C ALA A 335 -32.57 -16.99 -8.40
N PRO A 336 -33.78 -17.46 -8.03
CA PRO A 336 -34.89 -17.59 -8.99
C PRO A 336 -35.31 -16.27 -9.63
N LEU A 337 -35.09 -15.14 -8.95
CA LEU A 337 -35.39 -13.81 -9.51
C LEU A 337 -34.33 -13.37 -10.53
N TYR A 338 -33.05 -13.65 -10.27
CA TYR A 338 -31.97 -13.36 -11.21
C TYR A 338 -32.13 -14.18 -12.50
N GLU A 339 -32.40 -15.48 -12.37
CA GLU A 339 -32.68 -16.37 -13.50
C GLU A 339 -33.89 -15.89 -14.32
N TYR A 340 -34.96 -15.46 -13.64
CA TYR A 340 -36.14 -14.93 -14.31
C TYR A 340 -35.85 -13.63 -15.06
N ASP A 341 -35.13 -12.67 -14.43
CA ASP A 341 -34.76 -11.40 -15.06
C ASP A 341 -33.87 -11.62 -16.28
N GLU A 342 -32.93 -12.57 -16.23
CA GLU A 342 -32.09 -12.93 -17.37
C GLU A 342 -32.91 -13.54 -18.52
N MET A 343 -33.78 -14.52 -18.23
CA MET A 343 -34.58 -15.21 -19.23
C MET A 343 -35.66 -14.32 -19.88
N ASN A 344 -36.21 -13.35 -19.14
CA ASN A 344 -37.35 -12.55 -19.57
C ASN A 344 -36.98 -11.08 -19.87
N HIS A 345 -35.70 -10.72 -19.73
CA HIS A 345 -35.21 -9.34 -19.83
C HIS A 345 -36.01 -8.36 -18.96
N SER A 346 -36.34 -8.77 -17.73
CA SER A 346 -37.06 -7.95 -16.76
C SER A 346 -36.12 -7.32 -15.72
N ASP A 347 -36.68 -6.55 -14.79
CA ASP A 347 -35.97 -5.77 -13.76
C ASP A 347 -36.54 -6.01 -12.35
N LEU A 348 -37.09 -7.20 -12.09
CA LEU A 348 -37.73 -7.55 -10.83
C LEU A 348 -36.77 -7.47 -9.65
N VAL A 349 -35.53 -7.91 -9.82
CA VAL A 349 -34.46 -7.80 -8.81
C VAL A 349 -34.26 -6.34 -8.41
N ARG A 350 -34.09 -5.45 -9.40
CA ARG A 350 -33.88 -4.02 -9.18
C ARG A 350 -35.08 -3.39 -8.45
N VAL A 351 -36.30 -3.76 -8.83
CA VAL A 351 -37.52 -3.25 -8.18
C VAL A 351 -37.63 -3.73 -6.74
N LEU A 352 -37.37 -5.01 -6.46
CA LEU A 352 -37.41 -5.54 -5.10
C LEU A 352 -36.32 -4.93 -4.22
N GLN A 353 -35.09 -4.77 -4.73
CA GLN A 353 -34.01 -4.11 -3.99
C GLN A 353 -34.36 -2.66 -3.63
N CYS A 354 -34.90 -1.89 -4.58
CA CYS A 354 -35.33 -0.50 -4.35
C CYS A 354 -36.47 -0.43 -3.32
N TYR A 355 -37.46 -1.34 -3.43
CA TYR A 355 -38.54 -1.46 -2.44
C TYR A 355 -38.03 -1.75 -1.03
N LEU A 356 -37.13 -2.72 -0.87
CA LEU A 356 -36.54 -3.06 0.43
C LEU A 356 -35.66 -1.93 0.98
N ALA A 357 -34.94 -1.20 0.13
CA ALA A 357 -34.12 -0.05 0.53
C ALA A 357 -34.95 1.16 0.99
N ASN A 358 -36.18 1.30 0.47
CA ASN A 358 -37.12 2.36 0.81
C ASN A 358 -38.09 1.97 1.93
N ASP A 359 -37.61 1.23 2.94
CA ASP A 359 -38.42 0.76 4.08
C ASP A 359 -39.70 0.03 3.66
N CYS A 360 -39.67 -0.66 2.52
CA CYS A 360 -40.83 -1.35 1.95
C CYS A 360 -41.99 -0.38 1.57
N SER A 361 -41.66 0.85 1.18
CA SER A 361 -42.60 1.86 0.69
C SER A 361 -42.74 1.82 -0.82
N VAL A 362 -43.90 1.37 -1.31
CA VAL A 362 -44.23 1.42 -2.74
C VAL A 362 -44.18 2.84 -3.29
N LYS A 363 -44.63 3.83 -2.50
CA LYS A 363 -44.63 5.24 -2.91
C LYS A 363 -43.19 5.73 -3.14
N SER A 364 -42.30 5.50 -2.18
CA SER A 364 -40.92 5.96 -2.25
C SER A 364 -40.17 5.25 -3.38
N ALA A 365 -40.31 3.92 -3.50
CA ALA A 365 -39.73 3.15 -4.60
C ALA A 365 -40.24 3.60 -5.99
N SER A 366 -41.52 3.95 -6.10
CA SER A 366 -42.08 4.47 -7.36
C SER A 366 -41.48 5.82 -7.78
N GLN A 367 -41.14 6.68 -6.80
CA GLN A 367 -40.50 7.97 -7.04
C GLN A 367 -39.04 7.78 -7.44
N GLU A 368 -38.31 6.90 -6.76
CA GLU A 368 -36.90 6.63 -7.04
C GLU A 368 -36.68 5.94 -8.41
N LEU A 369 -37.50 4.95 -8.74
CA LEU A 369 -37.45 4.26 -10.02
C LEU A 369 -38.12 5.03 -11.16
N ILE A 370 -38.79 6.15 -10.86
CA ILE A 370 -39.52 6.98 -11.83
C ILE A 370 -40.54 6.14 -12.62
N VAL A 371 -41.36 5.37 -11.90
CA VAL A 371 -42.42 4.53 -12.48
C VAL A 371 -43.72 4.71 -11.71
N HIS A 372 -44.86 4.37 -12.32
CA HIS A 372 -46.13 4.44 -11.62
C HIS A 372 -46.24 3.36 -10.52
N ARG A 373 -46.86 3.70 -9.39
CA ARG A 373 -47.07 2.77 -8.24
C ARG A 373 -47.69 1.42 -8.62
N ASN A 374 -48.58 1.41 -9.63
CA ASN A 374 -49.22 0.18 -10.09
C ASN A 374 -48.21 -0.78 -10.72
N THR A 375 -47.19 -0.25 -11.42
CA THR A 375 -46.11 -1.05 -12.00
C THR A 375 -45.28 -1.70 -10.90
N ILE A 376 -44.97 -0.97 -9.82
CA ILE A 376 -44.29 -1.54 -8.65
C ILE A 376 -45.12 -2.65 -8.03
N ASN A 377 -46.41 -2.43 -7.77
CA ASN A 377 -47.29 -3.46 -7.21
C ASN A 377 -47.39 -4.70 -8.11
N TYR A 378 -47.51 -4.52 -9.43
CA TYR A 378 -47.50 -5.63 -10.38
C TYR A 378 -46.21 -6.43 -10.30
N LYS A 379 -45.05 -5.77 -10.32
CA LYS A 379 -43.74 -6.42 -10.23
C LYS A 379 -43.52 -7.12 -8.89
N LEU A 380 -43.90 -6.50 -7.77
CA LEU A 380 -43.84 -7.13 -6.45
C LEU A 380 -44.79 -8.33 -6.34
N GLY A 381 -45.96 -8.26 -6.97
CA GLY A 381 -46.86 -9.40 -7.10
C GLY A 381 -46.22 -10.56 -7.88
N LYS A 382 -45.52 -10.24 -8.98
CA LYS A 382 -44.79 -11.25 -9.77
C LYS A 382 -43.62 -11.86 -9.00
N VAL A 383 -42.88 -11.04 -8.25
CA VAL A 383 -41.82 -11.50 -7.34
C VAL A 383 -42.39 -12.48 -6.29
N ALA A 384 -43.51 -12.14 -5.67
CA ALA A 384 -44.16 -13.01 -4.68
C ALA A 384 -44.62 -14.34 -5.30
N GLU A 385 -45.12 -14.32 -6.54
CA GLU A 385 -45.51 -15.51 -7.31
C GLU A 385 -44.30 -16.41 -7.62
N ILE A 386 -43.22 -15.84 -8.15
CA ILE A 386 -41.99 -16.59 -8.52
C ILE A 386 -41.37 -17.26 -7.29
N LEU A 387 -41.29 -16.53 -6.18
CA LEU A 387 -40.68 -17.03 -4.96
C LEU A 387 -41.61 -17.92 -4.13
N GLY A 388 -42.92 -17.89 -4.40
CA GLY A 388 -43.92 -18.52 -3.54
C GLY A 388 -43.93 -17.97 -2.11
N LYS A 389 -43.54 -16.70 -1.91
CA LYS A 389 -43.35 -16.06 -0.59
C LYS A 389 -44.21 -14.81 -0.41
N ASN A 390 -44.66 -14.58 0.82
CA ASN A 390 -45.42 -13.38 1.16
C ASN A 390 -44.50 -12.20 1.55
N LEU A 391 -44.41 -11.19 0.67
CA LEU A 391 -43.56 -10.01 0.87
C LEU A 391 -44.04 -9.04 1.97
N SER A 392 -45.24 -9.23 2.54
CA SER A 392 -45.63 -8.44 3.72
C SER A 392 -44.97 -8.95 5.01
N ASP A 393 -44.55 -10.22 5.02
CA ASP A 393 -43.89 -10.83 6.17
C ASP A 393 -42.50 -10.20 6.39
N PHE A 394 -42.20 -9.86 7.64
CA PHE A 394 -40.90 -9.33 8.01
C PHE A 394 -39.79 -10.36 7.79
N ASP A 395 -40.00 -11.62 8.17
CA ASP A 395 -38.98 -12.67 8.08
C ASP A 395 -38.62 -12.96 6.63
N VAL A 396 -39.63 -12.99 5.74
CA VAL A 396 -39.41 -13.11 4.28
C VAL A 396 -38.60 -11.93 3.76
N ARG A 397 -38.96 -10.69 4.10
CA ARG A 397 -38.24 -9.50 3.64
C ARG A 397 -36.81 -9.47 4.14
N PHE A 398 -36.58 -9.88 5.39
CA PHE A 398 -35.25 -10.00 5.97
C PHE A 398 -34.43 -11.07 5.25
N GLN A 399 -35.02 -12.24 5.00
CA GLN A 399 -34.36 -13.32 4.26
C GLN A 399 -33.93 -12.88 2.86
N LEU A 400 -34.81 -12.17 2.14
CA LEU A 400 -34.52 -11.64 0.80
C LEU A 400 -33.46 -10.54 0.85
N ARG A 401 -33.51 -9.65 1.86
CA ARG A 401 -32.46 -8.64 2.05
C ARG A 401 -31.11 -9.29 2.29
N LEU A 402 -31.04 -10.31 3.14
CA LEU A 402 -29.84 -11.10 3.37
C LEU A 402 -29.37 -11.82 2.10
N GLY A 403 -30.30 -12.40 1.34
CA GLY A 403 -30.02 -13.04 0.05
C GLY A 403 -29.33 -12.09 -0.93
N PHE A 404 -29.83 -10.85 -1.07
CA PHE A 404 -29.15 -9.86 -1.92
C PHE A 404 -27.75 -9.48 -1.44
N LEU A 405 -27.55 -9.34 -0.13
CA LEU A 405 -26.22 -9.05 0.43
C LEU A 405 -25.23 -10.20 0.17
N LEU A 406 -25.67 -11.45 0.36
CA LEU A 406 -24.86 -12.63 0.10
C LEU A 406 -24.58 -12.81 -1.40
N TYR A 407 -25.55 -12.53 -2.26
CA TYR A 407 -25.37 -12.61 -3.71
C TYR A 407 -24.29 -11.62 -4.18
N GLN A 408 -24.34 -10.37 -3.71
CA GLN A 408 -23.31 -9.36 -3.98
C GLN A 408 -21.91 -9.79 -3.52
N MET A 409 -21.82 -10.55 -2.43
CA MET A 409 -20.53 -11.05 -1.91
C MET A 409 -20.03 -12.31 -2.61
N ASN A 410 -20.90 -13.13 -3.20
CA ASN A 410 -20.51 -14.40 -3.83
C ASN A 410 -20.16 -14.25 -5.32
N GLU A 411 -20.55 -13.13 -5.94
CA GLU A 411 -20.08 -12.68 -7.27
C GLU A 411 -18.68 -12.01 -7.21
N MET A 412 -18.06 -11.91 -6.01
CA MET A 412 -16.67 -11.48 -5.79
C MET A 412 -15.68 -12.65 -5.99
#